data_AF-A0A364LED8-F1
#
_entry.id   AF-A0A364LED8-F1
#
_cell.length_a   1.000
_cell.length_b   1.000
_cell.length_c   1.000
_cell.angle_alpha   90.00
_cell.angle_beta   90.00
_cell.angle_gamma   90.00
#
_symmetry.space_group_name_H-M   'P 1'
#
loop_
_entity.id
_entity.type
_entity.pdbx_description
1 polymer ?
#
loop_
_entity_poly.entity_id
_entity_poly.type
_entity_poly.pdbx_seq_one_letter_code
_entity_poly.pdbx_strand_id
1 'polypeptide(L)'
;MAEIPCSSRLERVLRYLLQHQNQPATHPECQCTHHQHNSPDWIFNADTWSQLETLRRLLCQRPALPKFPADILEDIEVVLTYWNSHNLLTSTKQIIPRITIQSKSSTANSIKISCWKGDITTLTDITAIVNAANSQLEGCFRPKHRCIDNVIHSAAGPRLRQACHDLIQAQGYSEPIGSVKITPGFLLPAQYILHTVGPQLHQNVKPQAHQQAQLASCYQACLDNVEELPPLDDGRKVVAFCCISTGLFAFPSDMAAKIAVNAVLDWCARHPKTSITHIIFDTFLDKDWGLYQDILSKLHSSSEIDIEIMDWDYTYTQKALHQPSTLSPSLLKARTWLRQAHALIISAGAGLSAATGLDYTSHSLFATHFPAFLPKKLHTLYDVFGYNDWDSPAQKWGYFFTHLDMVARWPEAQCEVYRMLRVLVSRFEEERWFVRTSNADGFFVKNGFDPERISTPQGGYRYLQCVTKCRPGAVVESAPLVERAVEVVHPVSQMLLDEGLVPKCEYCGGEMTLCVRGGPYFDETPFREGERKWEMFLGGLESEGGKDGHASSGSVVILELGVGLNTPAVLRWPNEDLVAESESRPFRLIRVGMEASGCVPWELEEDDLAVGISGDIKAAVDVLVS
;
A
#
# COMPACT_ATOMS: atom_id res chain seq x y z
N MET A 1 17.55 33.22 -6.80
CA MET A 1 16.18 33.04 -7.33
C MET A 1 15.55 31.97 -6.47
N ALA A 2 14.41 32.23 -5.84
CA ALA A 2 13.73 31.20 -5.05
C ALA A 2 13.37 30.03 -5.97
N GLU A 3 13.62 28.80 -5.52
CA GLU A 3 13.28 27.58 -6.24
C GLU A 3 11.76 27.50 -6.40
N ILE A 4 11.24 27.21 -7.60
CA ILE A 4 9.79 27.13 -7.84
C ILE A 4 9.24 25.94 -7.04
N PRO A 5 8.22 26.14 -6.17
CA PRO A 5 7.61 25.06 -5.38
C PRO A 5 7.12 23.88 -6.24
N CYS A 6 7.19 22.66 -5.72
CA CYS A 6 6.70 21.45 -6.39
C CYS A 6 5.20 21.51 -6.64
N SER A 7 4.43 22.07 -5.70
CA SER A 7 3.00 22.37 -5.86
C SER A 7 2.71 23.21 -7.13
N SER A 8 3.47 24.30 -7.31
CA SER A 8 3.36 25.18 -8.47
C SER A 8 3.77 24.51 -9.79
N ARG A 9 4.79 23.64 -9.76
CA ARG A 9 5.21 22.86 -10.94
C ARG A 9 4.16 21.83 -11.32
N LEU A 10 3.57 21.13 -10.34
CA LEU A 10 2.47 20.19 -10.56
C LEU A 10 1.28 20.87 -11.24
N GLU A 11 0.89 22.05 -10.77
CA GLU A 11 -0.16 22.85 -11.40
C GLU A 11 0.18 23.17 -12.87
N ARG A 12 1.41 23.66 -13.15
CA ARG A 12 1.87 23.99 -14.50
C ARG A 12 1.83 22.78 -15.44
N VAL A 13 2.29 21.62 -14.97
CA VAL A 13 2.25 20.35 -15.72
C VAL A 13 0.82 19.90 -16.00
N LEU A 14 -0.06 19.94 -15.00
CA LEU A 14 -1.47 19.57 -15.16
C LEU A 14 -2.16 20.49 -16.18
N ARG A 15 -1.95 21.81 -16.09
CA ARG A 15 -2.45 22.77 -17.08
C ARG A 15 -1.98 22.42 -18.48
N TYR A 16 -0.69 22.14 -18.67
CA TYR A 16 -0.15 21.74 -19.96
C TYR A 16 -0.81 20.46 -20.49
N LEU A 17 -0.86 19.39 -19.69
CA LEU A 17 -1.40 18.10 -20.10
C LEU A 17 -2.89 18.19 -20.45
N LEU A 18 -3.69 18.90 -19.64
CA LEU A 18 -5.13 19.05 -19.88
C LEU A 18 -5.43 19.87 -21.15
N GLN A 19 -4.62 20.89 -21.46
CA GLN A 19 -4.75 21.66 -22.70
C GLN A 19 -4.41 20.83 -23.94
N HIS A 20 -3.47 19.89 -23.81
CA HIS A 20 -2.97 19.06 -24.92
C HIS A 20 -3.65 17.68 -25.02
N GLN A 21 -4.59 17.36 -24.12
CA GLN A 21 -5.40 16.13 -24.18
C GLN A 21 -6.45 16.18 -25.30
N ASN A 22 -6.85 17.39 -25.72
CA ASN A 22 -7.94 17.67 -26.67
C ASN A 22 -7.47 17.97 -28.10
N GLN A 23 -6.24 17.66 -28.48
CA GLN A 23 -5.87 17.66 -29.90
C GLN A 23 -6.19 16.27 -30.48
N PRO A 24 -7.32 16.08 -31.19
CA PRO A 24 -7.55 14.84 -31.89
C PRO A 24 -6.39 14.63 -32.88
N ALA A 25 -5.92 13.38 -32.98
CA ALA A 25 -5.22 12.95 -34.18
C ALA A 25 -6.08 13.36 -35.37
N THR A 26 -5.57 14.26 -36.20
CA THR A 26 -6.30 14.87 -37.31
C THR A 26 -6.75 13.78 -38.30
N HIS A 27 -7.98 13.31 -38.16
CA HIS A 27 -8.73 12.68 -39.25
C HIS A 27 -9.42 13.80 -40.05
N PRO A 28 -9.21 13.95 -41.37
CA PRO A 28 -9.64 15.13 -42.12
C PRO A 28 -11.15 15.35 -42.32
N GLU A 29 -12.06 14.58 -41.69
CA GLU A 29 -13.47 14.55 -42.12
C GLU A 29 -14.49 14.49 -40.98
N CYS A 30 -14.39 15.33 -39.94
CA CYS A 30 -15.52 15.48 -39.01
C CYS A 30 -15.70 16.92 -38.52
N GLN A 31 -16.59 17.66 -39.19
CA GLN A 31 -17.11 18.94 -38.72
C GLN A 31 -18.28 18.68 -37.77
N CYS A 32 -18.00 18.50 -36.48
CA CYS A 32 -19.04 18.49 -35.44
C CYS A 32 -18.61 19.41 -34.28
N THR A 33 -19.21 20.59 -34.20
CA THR A 33 -19.03 21.56 -33.11
C THR A 33 -19.92 21.18 -31.91
N HIS A 34 -19.47 20.24 -31.09
CA HIS A 34 -20.11 19.94 -29.78
C HIS A 34 -19.11 19.68 -28.64
N HIS A 35 -18.04 20.48 -28.56
CA HIS A 35 -17.16 20.49 -27.38
C HIS A 35 -17.33 21.82 -26.63
N GLN A 36 -18.45 21.98 -25.92
CA GLN A 36 -18.57 23.02 -24.90
C GLN A 36 -17.81 22.57 -23.65
N HIS A 37 -16.82 23.39 -23.31
CA HIS A 37 -15.83 23.25 -22.27
C HIS A 37 -16.45 23.33 -20.86
N ASN A 38 -16.35 22.26 -20.07
CA ASN A 38 -16.10 22.43 -18.65
C ASN A 38 -14.60 22.72 -18.52
N SER A 39 -14.23 23.96 -18.16
CA SER A 39 -12.85 24.27 -17.80
C SER A 39 -12.42 23.31 -16.67
N PRO A 40 -11.28 22.62 -16.78
CA PRO A 40 -10.86 21.64 -15.79
C PRO A 40 -10.39 22.26 -14.46
N ASP A 41 -10.80 23.49 -14.14
CA ASP A 41 -10.31 24.26 -13.00
C ASP A 41 -10.60 23.62 -11.64
N TRP A 42 -11.54 22.67 -11.57
CA TRP A 42 -11.82 21.89 -10.36
C TRP A 42 -10.58 21.16 -9.84
N ILE A 43 -9.67 20.70 -10.71
CA ILE A 43 -8.51 19.91 -10.29
C ILE A 43 -7.52 20.74 -9.48
N PHE A 44 -7.41 22.04 -9.76
CA PHE A 44 -6.49 22.95 -9.07
C PHE A 44 -6.99 23.32 -7.67
N ASN A 45 -8.26 23.02 -7.36
CA ASN A 45 -8.83 23.13 -6.02
C ASN A 45 -8.97 21.76 -5.33
N ALA A 46 -8.57 20.66 -6.01
CA ALA A 46 -8.59 19.34 -5.42
C ALA A 46 -7.36 19.12 -4.53
N ASP A 47 -7.43 18.17 -3.62
CA ASP A 47 -6.31 17.78 -2.77
C ASP A 47 -5.11 17.28 -3.60
N THR A 48 -3.89 17.41 -3.04
CA THR A 48 -2.64 17.05 -3.71
C THR A 48 -2.66 15.62 -4.25
N TRP A 49 -3.25 14.65 -3.53
CA TRP A 49 -3.34 13.27 -4.01
C TRP A 49 -4.20 13.16 -5.28
N SER A 50 -5.36 13.84 -5.31
CA SER A 50 -6.21 13.90 -6.50
C SER A 50 -5.50 14.53 -7.71
N GLN A 51 -4.68 15.56 -7.49
CA GLN A 51 -3.85 16.18 -8.51
C GLN A 51 -2.78 15.21 -9.06
N LEU A 52 -2.06 14.53 -8.18
CA LEU A 52 -1.04 13.53 -8.52
C LEU A 52 -1.61 12.33 -9.27
N GLU A 53 -2.77 11.84 -8.85
CA GLU A 53 -3.49 10.78 -9.57
C GLU A 53 -3.93 11.25 -10.95
N THR A 54 -4.34 12.51 -11.10
CA THR A 54 -4.67 13.08 -12.40
C THR A 54 -3.44 13.17 -13.30
N LEU A 55 -2.30 13.63 -12.77
CA LEU A 55 -1.01 13.62 -13.47
C LEU A 55 -0.67 12.21 -13.98
N ARG A 56 -0.71 11.21 -13.10
CA ARG A 56 -0.42 9.81 -13.43
C ARG A 56 -1.32 9.28 -14.55
N ARG A 57 -2.62 9.57 -14.50
CA ARG A 57 -3.58 9.15 -15.54
C ARG A 57 -3.28 9.80 -16.89
N LEU A 58 -3.01 11.10 -16.89
CA LEU A 58 -2.70 11.86 -18.11
C LEU A 58 -1.40 11.37 -18.75
N LEU A 59 -0.35 11.17 -17.95
CA LEU A 59 0.92 10.60 -18.43
C LEU A 59 0.75 9.17 -18.95
N CYS A 60 -0.03 8.33 -18.25
CA CYS A 60 -0.32 6.97 -18.69
C CYS A 60 -0.97 6.94 -20.08
N GLN A 61 -1.92 7.83 -20.37
CA GLN A 61 -2.61 7.89 -21.67
C GLN A 61 -1.78 8.49 -22.80
N ARG A 62 -0.73 9.24 -22.48
CA ARG A 62 -0.01 10.04 -23.46
C ARG A 62 0.94 9.20 -24.33
N PRO A 63 0.87 9.25 -25.67
CA PRO A 63 1.87 8.62 -26.55
C PRO A 63 3.29 9.15 -26.32
N ALA A 64 4.30 8.44 -26.83
CA ALA A 64 5.70 8.91 -26.78
C ALA A 64 5.90 10.23 -27.54
N LEU A 65 5.20 10.39 -28.66
CA LEU A 65 5.26 11.58 -29.52
C LEU A 65 3.96 12.41 -29.47
N PRO A 66 4.03 13.75 -29.63
CA PRO A 66 5.25 14.55 -29.75
C PRO A 66 6.09 14.53 -28.46
N LYS A 67 7.37 14.92 -28.50
CA LYS A 67 8.17 15.06 -27.27
C LYS A 67 7.65 16.22 -26.41
N PHE A 68 7.85 16.14 -25.10
CA PHE A 68 7.55 17.27 -24.22
C PHE A 68 8.49 18.46 -24.50
N PRO A 69 8.01 19.71 -24.38
CA PRO A 69 8.87 20.86 -24.19
C PRO A 69 9.84 20.63 -23.03
N ALA A 70 11.07 21.13 -23.14
CA ALA A 70 12.13 20.84 -22.19
C ALA A 70 11.80 21.28 -20.76
N ASP A 71 11.18 22.45 -20.61
CA ASP A 71 10.72 23.02 -19.33
C ASP A 71 9.59 22.19 -18.69
N ILE A 72 8.64 21.71 -19.49
CA ILE A 72 7.56 20.85 -19.00
C ILE A 72 8.10 19.47 -18.61
N LEU A 73 9.05 18.92 -19.38
CA LEU A 73 9.68 17.65 -19.04
C LEU A 73 10.44 17.75 -17.72
N GLU A 74 11.21 18.83 -17.52
CA GLU A 74 11.91 19.11 -16.27
C GLU A 74 10.94 19.17 -15.08
N ASP A 75 9.81 19.87 -15.22
CA ASP A 75 8.80 19.89 -14.15
C ASP A 75 8.22 18.52 -13.86
N ILE A 76 7.91 17.73 -14.89
CA ILE A 76 7.41 16.36 -14.69
C ILE A 76 8.44 15.55 -13.91
N GLU A 77 9.73 15.63 -14.27
CA GLU A 77 10.80 14.91 -13.56
C GLU A 77 10.94 15.39 -12.11
N VAL A 78 10.89 16.70 -11.85
CA VAL A 78 10.95 17.25 -10.49
C VAL A 78 9.74 16.80 -9.65
N VAL A 79 8.53 16.92 -10.19
CA VAL A 79 7.29 16.53 -9.50
C VAL A 79 7.27 15.02 -9.20
N LEU A 80 7.66 14.18 -10.16
CA LEU A 80 7.71 12.73 -9.96
C LEU A 80 8.85 12.32 -9.01
N THR A 81 10.02 12.97 -9.07
CA THR A 81 11.12 12.73 -8.13
C THR A 81 10.71 13.09 -6.72
N TYR A 82 10.08 14.26 -6.55
CA TYR A 82 9.56 14.71 -5.27
C TYR A 82 8.52 13.71 -4.76
N TRP A 83 7.52 13.34 -5.57
CA TRP A 83 6.52 12.34 -5.18
C TRP A 83 7.16 11.00 -4.78
N ASN A 84 8.09 10.47 -5.59
CA ASN A 84 8.78 9.20 -5.31
C ASN A 84 9.66 9.26 -4.05
N SER A 85 10.16 10.44 -3.65
CA SER A 85 10.99 10.59 -2.45
C SER A 85 10.26 10.27 -1.13
N HIS A 86 8.92 10.27 -1.16
CA HIS A 86 8.07 9.89 -0.03
C HIS A 86 7.94 8.37 0.11
N ASN A 87 8.35 7.58 -0.89
CA ASN A 87 8.22 6.13 -0.83
C ASN A 87 9.17 5.53 0.21
N LEU A 88 8.68 4.54 0.96
CA LEU A 88 9.51 3.70 1.80
C LEU A 88 10.38 2.80 0.92
N LEU A 89 11.68 3.05 0.92
CA LEU A 89 12.66 2.30 0.12
C LEU A 89 13.11 1.03 0.85
N THR A 90 13.33 -0.03 0.08
CA THR A 90 13.86 -1.31 0.60
C THR A 90 15.20 -1.63 -0.04
N SER A 91 16.26 -1.67 0.76
CA SER A 91 17.57 -2.11 0.26
C SER A 91 17.57 -3.61 0.02
N THR A 92 18.05 -4.03 -1.15
CA THR A 92 18.25 -5.47 -1.44
C THR A 92 19.26 -6.13 -0.48
N LYS A 93 20.10 -5.35 0.22
CA LYS A 93 21.02 -5.86 1.27
C LYS A 93 20.28 -6.45 2.48
N GLN A 94 19.01 -6.07 2.67
CA GLN A 94 18.17 -6.50 3.80
C GLN A 94 17.25 -7.65 3.44
N ILE A 95 17.12 -7.95 2.16
CA ILE A 95 16.32 -9.06 1.70
C ILE A 95 17.07 -10.35 2.04
N ILE A 96 16.51 -11.11 2.96
CA ILE A 96 17.11 -12.35 3.45
C ILE A 96 17.05 -13.40 2.33
N PRO A 97 18.19 -14.01 1.96
CA PRO A 97 18.17 -15.14 1.04
C PRO A 97 17.38 -16.32 1.62
N ARG A 98 16.68 -17.04 0.74
CA ARG A 98 15.98 -18.28 1.08
C ARG A 98 16.82 -19.49 0.78
N ILE A 99 17.59 -19.41 -0.30
CA ILE A 99 18.56 -20.41 -0.66
C ILE A 99 19.84 -19.73 -1.12
N THR A 100 20.96 -20.43 -0.90
CA THR A 100 22.23 -20.12 -1.52
C THR A 100 22.60 -21.26 -2.46
N ILE A 101 22.98 -20.91 -3.68
CA ILE A 101 23.35 -21.82 -4.75
C ILE A 101 24.85 -21.74 -4.95
N GLN A 102 25.51 -22.89 -4.99
CA GLN A 102 26.93 -23.01 -5.35
C GLN A 102 27.09 -24.00 -6.49
N SER A 103 27.92 -23.64 -7.47
CA SER A 103 28.24 -24.60 -8.54
C SER A 103 29.25 -25.62 -8.04
N LYS A 104 28.99 -26.92 -8.29
CA LYS A 104 29.95 -27.98 -7.98
C LYS A 104 31.21 -27.95 -8.84
N SER A 105 31.15 -27.29 -9.99
CA SER A 105 32.26 -27.20 -10.95
C SER A 105 33.12 -25.94 -10.78
N SER A 106 32.75 -25.03 -9.87
CA SER A 106 33.38 -23.73 -9.73
C SER A 106 33.21 -23.20 -8.29
N THR A 107 34.32 -22.89 -7.63
CA THR A 107 34.30 -22.21 -6.32
C THR A 107 34.08 -20.70 -6.44
N ALA A 108 33.78 -20.20 -7.64
CA ALA A 108 34.05 -18.81 -7.99
C ALA A 108 33.01 -17.81 -7.51
N ASN A 109 31.77 -18.20 -7.17
CA ASN A 109 30.78 -17.36 -6.47
C ASN A 109 29.54 -18.17 -6.05
N SER A 110 28.94 -17.82 -4.92
CA SER A 110 27.62 -18.31 -4.51
C SER A 110 26.52 -17.34 -4.92
N ILE A 111 25.39 -17.85 -5.41
CA ILE A 111 24.23 -17.04 -5.82
C ILE A 111 23.17 -17.11 -4.72
N LYS A 112 22.73 -15.95 -4.25
CA LYS A 112 21.66 -15.84 -3.25
C LYS A 112 20.32 -15.67 -3.94
N ILE A 113 19.38 -16.57 -3.70
CA ILE A 113 18.02 -16.45 -4.21
C ILE A 113 17.05 -16.11 -3.07
N SER A 114 16.26 -15.08 -3.29
CA SER A 114 15.31 -14.55 -2.31
C SER A 114 13.89 -14.49 -2.89
N CYS A 115 12.89 -14.51 -2.00
CA CYS A 115 11.52 -14.14 -2.34
C CYS A 115 11.13 -12.94 -1.46
N TRP A 116 10.70 -11.86 -2.11
CA TRP A 116 10.33 -10.61 -1.47
C TRP A 116 8.90 -10.24 -1.89
N LYS A 117 8.17 -9.60 -0.98
CA LYS A 117 6.83 -9.09 -1.25
C LYS A 117 6.83 -7.58 -1.08
N GLY A 118 6.59 -6.84 -2.15
CA GLY A 118 6.55 -5.38 -2.08
C GLY A 118 6.38 -4.71 -3.44
N ASP A 119 6.64 -3.40 -3.46
CA ASP A 119 6.66 -2.61 -4.69
C ASP A 119 8.06 -2.60 -5.29
N ILE A 120 8.25 -3.30 -6.40
CA ILE A 120 9.54 -3.42 -7.10
C ILE A 120 10.19 -2.06 -7.42
N THR A 121 9.41 -0.98 -7.55
CA THR A 121 9.91 0.36 -7.85
C THR A 121 10.62 1.03 -6.68
N THR A 122 10.55 0.43 -5.48
CA THR A 122 11.15 0.93 -4.23
C THR A 122 12.43 0.20 -3.84
N LEU A 123 12.86 -0.80 -4.63
CA LEU A 123 14.09 -1.55 -4.36
C LEU A 123 15.34 -0.71 -4.64
N THR A 124 16.20 -0.55 -3.64
CA THR A 124 17.50 0.13 -3.75
C THR A 124 18.66 -0.86 -3.71
N ASP A 125 19.85 -0.37 -4.09
CA ASP A 125 21.05 -1.21 -4.25
C ASP A 125 20.80 -2.39 -5.20
N ILE A 126 20.18 -2.13 -6.35
CA ILE A 126 19.78 -3.13 -7.34
C ILE A 126 20.29 -2.77 -8.73
N THR A 127 20.86 -3.76 -9.44
CA THR A 127 21.37 -3.56 -10.81
C THR A 127 20.20 -3.39 -11.77
N ALA A 128 19.23 -4.30 -11.71
CA ALA A 128 18.08 -4.21 -12.60
C ALA A 128 16.79 -4.81 -12.04
N ILE A 129 15.67 -4.27 -12.49
CA ILE A 129 14.34 -4.85 -12.30
C ILE A 129 13.79 -5.35 -13.63
N VAL A 130 12.94 -6.37 -13.59
CA VAL A 130 12.31 -6.93 -14.79
C VAL A 130 10.87 -6.43 -14.90
N ASN A 131 10.57 -5.81 -16.04
CA ASN A 131 9.22 -5.43 -16.44
C ASN A 131 8.59 -6.51 -17.32
N ALA A 132 7.41 -7.01 -16.92
CA ALA A 132 6.55 -7.81 -17.80
C ALA A 132 5.81 -6.90 -18.78
N ALA A 133 6.49 -6.59 -19.89
CA ALA A 133 6.03 -5.68 -20.90
C ALA A 133 5.04 -6.33 -21.88
N ASN A 134 4.35 -5.49 -22.65
CA ASN A 134 3.60 -5.90 -23.82
C ASN A 134 4.47 -5.78 -25.09
N SER A 135 4.07 -6.36 -26.21
CA SER A 135 4.87 -6.41 -27.44
C SER A 135 5.16 -5.05 -28.09
N GLN A 136 4.45 -3.99 -27.70
CA GLN A 136 4.75 -2.62 -28.15
C GLN A 136 5.87 -1.97 -27.33
N LEU A 137 6.25 -2.51 -26.16
CA LEU A 137 7.22 -1.98 -25.18
C LEU A 137 6.96 -0.56 -24.62
N GLU A 138 6.05 0.22 -25.19
CA GLU A 138 5.76 1.60 -24.78
C GLU A 138 4.97 1.72 -23.46
N GLY A 139 4.89 0.64 -22.68
CA GLY A 139 4.17 0.62 -21.42
C GLY A 139 2.66 0.50 -21.57
N CYS A 140 1.95 0.76 -20.47
CA CYS A 140 0.49 0.69 -20.42
C CYS A 140 -0.17 2.05 -20.69
N PHE A 141 -1.21 2.05 -21.52
CA PHE A 141 -2.03 3.24 -21.85
C PHE A 141 -3.40 3.28 -21.14
N ARG A 142 -3.68 2.32 -20.25
CA ARG A 142 -4.95 2.21 -19.53
C ARG A 142 -4.76 2.74 -18.11
N PRO A 143 -5.31 3.92 -17.78
CA PRO A 143 -5.21 4.45 -16.42
C PRO A 143 -5.77 3.49 -15.39
N LYS A 144 -5.13 3.43 -14.21
CA LYS A 144 -5.48 2.53 -13.09
C LYS A 144 -5.41 1.04 -13.42
N HIS A 145 -4.87 0.66 -14.58
CA HIS A 145 -4.67 -0.74 -14.90
C HIS A 145 -3.60 -1.32 -13.96
N ARG A 146 -3.99 -2.33 -13.18
CA ARG A 146 -3.14 -2.96 -12.15
C ARG A 146 -2.13 -3.94 -12.77
N CYS A 147 -1.35 -3.47 -13.76
CA CYS A 147 -0.24 -4.24 -14.36
C CYS A 147 1.10 -3.65 -13.94
N ILE A 148 2.10 -4.52 -13.79
CA ILE A 148 3.47 -4.10 -13.41
C ILE A 148 4.07 -3.11 -14.40
N ASP A 149 3.73 -3.24 -15.69
CA ASP A 149 4.12 -2.32 -16.75
C ASP A 149 3.64 -0.88 -16.50
N ASN A 150 2.41 -0.71 -15.97
CA ASN A 150 1.91 0.61 -15.59
C ASN A 150 2.64 1.15 -14.35
N VAL A 151 2.87 0.29 -13.36
CA VAL A 151 3.57 0.66 -12.12
C VAL A 151 4.99 1.16 -12.42
N ILE A 152 5.77 0.39 -13.18
CA ILE A 152 7.14 0.74 -13.56
C ILE A 152 7.17 2.00 -14.43
N HIS A 153 6.33 2.11 -15.47
CA HIS A 153 6.30 3.31 -16.32
C HIS A 153 5.85 4.57 -15.58
N SER A 154 4.90 4.44 -14.65
CA SER A 154 4.44 5.58 -13.84
C SER A 154 5.54 6.09 -12.90
N ALA A 155 6.32 5.18 -12.29
CA ALA A 155 7.39 5.55 -11.37
C ALA A 155 8.67 6.02 -12.08
N ALA A 156 9.03 5.42 -13.23
CA ALA A 156 10.21 5.78 -14.01
C ALA A 156 10.06 7.11 -14.78
N GLY A 157 8.83 7.55 -15.04
CA GLY A 157 8.52 8.78 -15.75
C GLY A 157 8.51 8.64 -17.29
N PRO A 158 8.12 9.71 -18.01
CA PRO A 158 7.82 9.65 -19.44
C PRO A 158 9.03 9.34 -20.34
N ARG A 159 10.27 9.54 -19.87
CA ARG A 159 11.47 9.22 -20.65
C ARG A 159 11.64 7.72 -20.88
N LEU A 160 11.11 6.88 -19.99
CA LEU A 160 11.09 5.44 -20.21
C LEU A 160 10.28 5.09 -21.47
N ARG A 161 9.08 5.66 -21.61
CA ARG A 161 8.24 5.45 -22.80
C ARG A 161 8.94 5.95 -24.07
N GLN A 162 9.61 7.10 -24.00
CA GLN A 162 10.38 7.61 -25.15
C GLN A 162 11.54 6.67 -25.53
N ALA A 163 12.29 6.15 -24.56
CA ALA A 163 13.39 5.22 -24.82
C ALA A 163 12.88 3.89 -25.42
N CYS A 164 11.78 3.34 -24.90
CA CYS A 164 11.13 2.16 -25.49
C CYS A 164 10.65 2.42 -26.93
N HIS A 165 10.06 3.59 -27.19
CA HIS A 165 9.65 4.00 -28.53
C HIS A 165 10.85 4.02 -29.48
N ASP A 166 11.93 4.69 -29.10
CA ASP A 166 13.14 4.80 -29.92
C ASP A 166 13.76 3.42 -30.21
N LEU A 167 13.75 2.50 -29.23
CA LEU A 167 14.19 1.12 -29.40
C LEU A 167 13.33 0.33 -30.41
N ILE A 168 12.01 0.41 -30.29
CA ILE A 168 11.09 -0.31 -31.19
C ILE A 168 11.12 0.27 -32.60
N GLN A 169 11.22 1.60 -32.73
CA GLN A 169 11.38 2.23 -34.05
C GLN A 169 12.69 1.81 -34.72
N ALA A 170 13.80 1.76 -33.98
CA ALA A 170 15.07 1.29 -34.51
C ALA A 170 15.04 -0.21 -34.87
N GLN A 171 14.31 -1.03 -34.10
CA GLN A 171 14.10 -2.45 -34.38
C GLN A 171 13.22 -2.69 -35.62
N GLY A 172 12.21 -1.85 -35.85
CA GLY A 172 11.31 -1.92 -36.99
C GLY A 172 10.19 -2.97 -36.87
N TYR A 173 10.07 -3.68 -35.75
CA TYR A 173 9.02 -4.65 -35.47
C TYR A 173 8.74 -4.79 -33.97
N SER A 174 7.55 -5.29 -33.61
CA SER A 174 7.15 -5.51 -32.22
C SER A 174 8.01 -6.55 -31.51
N GLU A 175 8.22 -6.36 -30.21
CA GLU A 175 9.09 -7.23 -29.42
C GLU A 175 8.50 -8.65 -29.33
N PRO A 176 9.26 -9.70 -29.69
CA PRO A 176 8.79 -11.08 -29.64
C PRO A 176 8.72 -11.62 -28.20
N ILE A 177 7.98 -12.71 -28.01
CA ILE A 177 7.87 -13.38 -26.71
C ILE A 177 9.22 -14.03 -26.35
N GLY A 178 9.66 -13.86 -25.09
CA GLY A 178 10.88 -14.48 -24.58
C GLY A 178 12.18 -13.74 -24.90
N SER A 179 12.11 -12.58 -25.57
CA SER A 179 13.24 -11.67 -25.76
C SER A 179 13.21 -10.50 -24.77
N VAL A 180 14.33 -9.77 -24.71
CA VAL A 180 14.55 -8.69 -23.74
C VAL A 180 15.09 -7.45 -24.42
N LYS A 181 14.59 -6.28 -23.99
CA LYS A 181 15.21 -4.98 -24.22
C LYS A 181 15.61 -4.33 -22.90
N ILE A 182 16.72 -3.59 -22.92
CA ILE A 182 17.24 -2.91 -21.73
C ILE A 182 17.06 -1.40 -21.91
N THR A 183 16.59 -0.74 -20.86
CA THR A 183 16.61 0.72 -20.74
C THR A 183 17.26 1.13 -19.40
N PRO A 184 17.72 2.38 -19.25
CA PRO A 184 18.03 2.94 -17.94
C PRO A 184 16.80 2.97 -17.02
N GLY A 185 17.00 2.99 -15.71
CA GLY A 185 15.91 3.08 -14.72
C GLY A 185 15.22 4.44 -14.61
N PHE A 186 15.82 5.50 -15.18
CA PHE A 186 15.32 6.88 -15.09
C PHE A 186 15.12 7.34 -13.65
N LEU A 187 13.87 7.60 -13.23
CA LEU A 187 13.53 8.06 -11.88
C LEU A 187 13.41 6.93 -10.86
N LEU A 188 13.62 5.67 -11.27
CA LEU A 188 13.66 4.53 -10.35
C LEU A 188 15.00 4.44 -9.63
N PRO A 189 15.05 3.83 -8.43
CA PRO A 189 16.32 3.54 -7.77
C PRO A 189 17.14 2.44 -8.48
N ALA A 190 16.50 1.61 -9.30
CA ALA A 190 17.18 0.60 -10.11
C ALA A 190 17.99 1.23 -11.25
N GLN A 191 19.21 0.73 -11.52
CA GLN A 191 20.03 1.30 -12.60
C GLN A 191 19.47 1.00 -13.99
N TYR A 192 18.89 -0.18 -14.17
CA TYR A 192 18.35 -0.66 -15.45
C TYR A 192 16.98 -1.33 -15.30
N ILE A 193 16.23 -1.34 -16.40
CA ILE A 193 14.98 -2.07 -16.55
C ILE A 193 15.13 -3.06 -17.71
N LEU A 194 14.86 -4.34 -17.44
CA LEU A 194 14.78 -5.37 -18.47
C LEU A 194 13.31 -5.58 -18.85
N HIS A 195 12.96 -5.21 -20.07
CA HIS A 195 11.63 -5.38 -20.62
C HIS A 195 11.54 -6.71 -21.35
N THR A 196 10.74 -7.64 -20.83
CA THR A 196 10.48 -8.93 -21.46
C THR A 196 9.02 -9.10 -21.78
N VAL A 197 8.71 -9.69 -22.93
CA VAL A 197 7.32 -10.01 -23.33
C VAL A 197 7.04 -11.46 -22.99
N GLY A 198 6.12 -11.68 -22.05
CA GLY A 198 5.70 -13.02 -21.66
C GLY A 198 4.55 -13.58 -22.52
N PRO A 199 4.34 -14.91 -22.53
CA PRO A 199 3.18 -15.52 -23.18
C PRO A 199 1.87 -15.06 -22.51
N GLN A 200 0.83 -14.86 -23.30
CA GLN A 200 -0.51 -14.48 -22.83
C GLN A 200 -1.50 -15.62 -23.03
N LEU A 201 -2.32 -15.91 -22.01
CA LEU A 201 -3.36 -16.93 -22.05
C LEU A 201 -4.75 -16.31 -21.94
N HIS A 202 -5.77 -17.07 -22.29
CA HIS A 202 -7.14 -16.79 -21.88
C HIS A 202 -7.40 -17.37 -20.48
N GLN A 203 -8.33 -16.76 -19.73
CA GLN A 203 -8.68 -17.26 -18.40
C GLN A 203 -9.13 -18.72 -18.44
N ASN A 204 -8.71 -19.49 -17.43
CA ASN A 204 -9.01 -20.90 -17.26
C ASN A 204 -8.47 -21.84 -18.36
N VAL A 205 -7.52 -21.38 -19.19
CA VAL A 205 -6.83 -22.21 -20.18
C VAL A 205 -5.49 -22.70 -19.62
N LYS A 206 -5.21 -24.00 -19.74
CA LYS A 206 -3.90 -24.56 -19.37
C LYS A 206 -2.85 -24.21 -20.43
N PRO A 207 -1.65 -23.74 -20.03
CA PRO A 207 -0.59 -23.41 -20.98
C PRO A 207 -0.04 -24.66 -21.67
N GLN A 208 0.16 -24.56 -22.98
CA GLN A 208 0.82 -25.60 -23.78
C GLN A 208 2.33 -25.62 -23.52
N ALA A 209 3.00 -26.72 -23.87
CA ALA A 209 4.44 -26.88 -23.65
C ALA A 209 5.28 -25.75 -24.25
N HIS A 210 4.93 -25.26 -25.45
CA HIS A 210 5.64 -24.14 -26.08
C HIS A 210 5.49 -22.83 -25.29
N GLN A 211 4.33 -22.59 -24.65
CA GLN A 211 4.09 -21.40 -23.83
C GLN A 211 4.84 -21.47 -22.50
N GLN A 212 4.97 -22.67 -21.93
CA GLN A 212 5.82 -22.88 -20.75
C GLN A 212 7.30 -22.64 -21.09
N ALA A 213 7.76 -23.12 -22.25
CA ALA A 213 9.12 -22.85 -22.73
C ALA A 213 9.36 -21.36 -23.02
N GLN A 214 8.36 -20.66 -23.58
CA GLN A 214 8.40 -19.20 -23.78
C GLN A 214 8.54 -18.44 -22.46
N LEU A 215 7.79 -18.83 -21.42
CA LEU A 215 7.93 -18.23 -20.10
C LEU A 215 9.32 -18.48 -19.50
N ALA A 216 9.84 -19.70 -19.59
CA ALA A 216 11.19 -20.02 -19.16
C ALA A 216 12.25 -19.18 -19.90
N SER A 217 12.08 -18.99 -21.21
CA SER A 217 12.95 -18.14 -22.04
C SER A 217 12.98 -16.70 -21.56
N CYS A 218 11.86 -16.13 -21.08
CA CYS A 218 11.83 -14.77 -20.53
C CYS A 218 12.83 -14.62 -19.37
N TYR A 219 12.82 -15.57 -18.42
CA TYR A 219 13.71 -15.54 -17.26
C TYR A 219 15.18 -15.72 -17.69
N GLN A 220 15.44 -16.70 -18.55
CA GLN A 220 16.81 -17.00 -19.01
C GLN A 220 17.41 -15.85 -19.81
N ALA A 221 16.66 -15.29 -20.76
CA ALA A 221 17.10 -14.13 -21.54
C ALA A 221 17.33 -12.91 -20.65
N CYS A 222 16.53 -12.71 -19.60
CA CYS A 222 16.80 -11.64 -18.65
C CYS A 222 18.12 -11.86 -17.92
N LEU A 223 18.40 -13.08 -17.45
CA LEU A 223 19.66 -13.38 -16.77
C LEU A 223 20.88 -13.20 -17.70
N ASP A 224 20.78 -13.65 -18.95
CA ASP A 224 21.81 -13.41 -19.98
C ASP A 224 22.10 -11.91 -20.12
N ASN A 225 21.05 -11.07 -20.16
CA ASN A 225 21.21 -9.63 -20.29
C ASN A 225 21.74 -8.95 -19.02
N VAL A 226 21.40 -9.45 -17.82
CA VAL A 226 21.96 -8.94 -16.55
C VAL A 226 23.45 -9.26 -16.44
N GLU A 227 23.88 -10.42 -16.90
CA GLU A 227 25.29 -10.81 -16.89
C GLU A 227 26.17 -9.76 -17.60
N GLU A 228 25.69 -9.17 -18.68
CA GLU A 228 26.39 -8.14 -19.47
C GLU A 228 26.37 -6.73 -18.83
N LEU A 229 25.55 -6.49 -17.80
CA LEU A 229 25.47 -5.19 -17.11
C LEU A 229 26.64 -5.00 -16.13
N PRO A 230 27.04 -3.75 -15.81
CA PRO A 230 28.03 -3.50 -14.77
C PRO A 230 27.50 -3.92 -13.38
N PRO A 231 28.38 -4.40 -12.48
CA PRO A 231 28.01 -4.57 -11.07
C PRO A 231 27.77 -3.21 -10.40
N LEU A 232 27.12 -3.25 -9.25
CA LEU A 232 27.02 -2.12 -8.32
C LEU A 232 28.39 -1.76 -7.75
N ASP A 233 28.50 -0.57 -7.16
CA ASP A 233 29.74 -0.07 -6.54
C ASP A 233 30.30 -0.99 -5.43
N ASP A 234 29.43 -1.75 -4.78
CA ASP A 234 29.80 -2.73 -3.74
C ASP A 234 30.18 -4.12 -4.32
N GLY A 235 30.27 -4.24 -5.64
CA GLY A 235 30.60 -5.46 -6.37
C GLY A 235 29.42 -6.42 -6.55
N ARG A 236 28.25 -6.17 -5.94
CA ARG A 236 27.08 -7.02 -6.15
C ARG A 236 26.47 -6.77 -7.52
N LYS A 237 25.91 -7.82 -8.10
CA LYS A 237 25.05 -7.76 -9.28
C LYS A 237 23.72 -8.41 -8.93
N VAL A 238 22.65 -7.61 -8.92
CA VAL A 238 21.37 -7.95 -8.30
C VAL A 238 20.23 -7.72 -9.28
N VAL A 239 19.40 -8.74 -9.50
CA VAL A 239 18.20 -8.65 -10.35
C VAL A 239 16.94 -9.02 -9.57
N ALA A 240 15.87 -8.27 -9.76
CA ALA A 240 14.54 -8.60 -9.25
C ALA A 240 13.56 -8.90 -10.39
N PHE A 241 12.90 -10.05 -10.32
CA PHE A 241 11.87 -10.50 -11.24
C PHE A 241 10.49 -10.29 -10.65
N CYS A 242 9.63 -9.56 -11.35
CA CYS A 242 8.19 -9.62 -11.09
C CYS A 242 7.57 -10.98 -11.52
N CYS A 243 6.32 -11.24 -11.14
CA CYS A 243 5.56 -12.39 -11.62
C CYS A 243 5.13 -12.24 -13.10
N ILE A 244 6.01 -12.63 -14.03
CA ILE A 244 5.78 -12.55 -15.48
C ILE A 244 4.58 -13.42 -15.91
N SER A 245 3.73 -12.88 -16.79
CA SER A 245 2.56 -13.56 -17.39
C SER A 245 1.42 -13.95 -16.44
N THR A 246 1.55 -13.74 -15.13
CA THR A 246 0.49 -14.00 -14.16
C THR A 246 -0.55 -12.85 -14.12
N GLY A 247 -1.65 -13.05 -13.39
CA GLY A 247 -2.69 -12.03 -13.22
C GLY A 247 -3.41 -11.73 -14.54
N LEU A 248 -3.12 -10.56 -15.13
CA LEU A 248 -3.81 -10.05 -16.32
C LEU A 248 -3.54 -10.86 -17.59
N PHE A 249 -2.39 -11.52 -17.69
CA PHE A 249 -2.06 -12.41 -18.81
C PHE A 249 -2.46 -13.88 -18.55
N ALA A 250 -3.18 -14.12 -17.44
CA ALA A 250 -3.88 -15.36 -17.10
C ALA A 250 -3.03 -16.65 -17.06
N PHE A 251 -1.70 -16.54 -17.02
CA PHE A 251 -0.85 -17.71 -16.75
C PHE A 251 -1.07 -18.16 -15.30
N PRO A 252 -1.36 -19.46 -15.04
CA PRO A 252 -1.60 -19.96 -13.69
C PRO A 252 -0.40 -19.70 -12.77
N SER A 253 -0.64 -19.02 -11.64
CA SER A 253 0.41 -18.59 -10.70
C SER A 253 1.28 -19.75 -10.19
N ASP A 254 0.67 -20.88 -9.86
CA ASP A 254 1.35 -22.07 -9.33
C ASP A 254 2.34 -22.67 -10.34
N MET A 255 1.95 -22.67 -11.62
CA MET A 255 2.81 -23.14 -12.71
C MET A 255 3.86 -22.11 -13.09
N ALA A 256 3.49 -20.83 -13.15
CA ALA A 256 4.42 -19.75 -13.47
C ALA A 256 5.56 -19.66 -12.44
N ALA A 257 5.25 -19.75 -11.14
CA ALA A 257 6.25 -19.74 -10.09
C ALA A 257 7.24 -20.93 -10.20
N LYS A 258 6.74 -22.13 -10.50
CA LYS A 258 7.58 -23.31 -10.74
C LYS A 258 8.49 -23.13 -11.96
N ILE A 259 7.93 -22.63 -13.07
CA ILE A 259 8.70 -22.36 -14.29
C ILE A 259 9.78 -21.31 -14.02
N ALA A 260 9.45 -20.23 -13.32
CA ALA A 260 10.38 -19.17 -12.96
C ALA A 260 11.57 -19.70 -12.14
N VAL A 261 11.29 -20.45 -11.06
CA VAL A 261 12.33 -21.03 -10.21
C VAL A 261 13.19 -22.01 -11.01
N ASN A 262 12.60 -22.96 -11.74
CA ASN A 262 13.35 -23.93 -12.52
C ASN A 262 14.20 -23.26 -13.61
N ALA A 263 13.65 -22.27 -14.33
CA ALA A 263 14.37 -21.57 -15.37
C ALA A 263 15.62 -20.84 -14.84
N VAL A 264 15.52 -20.25 -13.63
CA VAL A 264 16.65 -19.63 -12.94
C VAL A 264 17.68 -20.68 -12.50
N LEU A 265 17.25 -21.78 -11.87
CA LEU A 265 18.15 -22.87 -11.44
C LEU A 265 18.90 -23.48 -12.62
N ASP A 266 18.19 -23.79 -13.71
CA ASP A 266 18.75 -24.33 -14.95
C ASP A 266 19.74 -23.35 -15.60
N TRP A 267 19.49 -22.04 -15.50
CA TRP A 267 20.41 -21.03 -15.98
C TRP A 267 21.67 -20.98 -15.11
N CYS A 268 21.54 -20.96 -13.78
CA CYS A 268 22.68 -20.97 -12.86
C CYS A 268 23.56 -22.22 -13.06
N ALA A 269 22.96 -23.38 -13.35
CA ALA A 269 23.69 -24.62 -13.57
C ALA A 269 24.56 -24.55 -14.84
N ARG A 270 24.06 -23.89 -15.88
CA ARG A 270 24.77 -23.68 -17.16
C ARG A 270 25.80 -22.55 -17.10
N HIS A 271 25.71 -21.66 -16.12
CA HIS A 271 26.58 -20.49 -15.97
C HIS A 271 27.34 -20.51 -14.63
N PRO A 272 28.22 -21.50 -14.39
CA PRO A 272 28.90 -21.68 -13.10
C PRO A 272 29.92 -20.57 -12.74
N LYS A 273 30.14 -19.62 -13.66
CA LYS A 273 31.04 -18.48 -13.52
C LYS A 273 30.32 -17.14 -13.61
N THR A 274 28.99 -17.14 -13.51
CA THR A 274 28.18 -15.92 -13.53
C THR A 274 28.69 -14.92 -12.49
N SER A 275 28.64 -13.64 -12.86
CA SER A 275 28.88 -12.52 -11.96
C SER A 275 27.62 -12.08 -11.20
N ILE A 276 26.45 -12.66 -11.51
CA ILE A 276 25.21 -12.42 -10.76
C ILE A 276 25.35 -12.98 -9.35
N THR A 277 25.10 -12.11 -8.38
CA THR A 277 25.26 -12.43 -6.95
C THR A 277 23.92 -12.69 -6.26
N HIS A 278 22.86 -12.02 -6.70
CA HIS A 278 21.54 -12.08 -6.07
C HIS A 278 20.43 -12.10 -7.13
N ILE A 279 19.47 -13.00 -6.94
CA ILE A 279 18.24 -13.08 -7.73
C ILE A 279 17.06 -13.01 -6.78
N ILE A 280 16.16 -12.06 -7.01
CA ILE A 280 14.99 -11.81 -6.17
C ILE A 280 13.74 -12.12 -6.98
N PHE A 281 12.89 -13.01 -6.48
CA PHE A 281 11.52 -13.14 -6.95
C PHE A 281 10.65 -12.17 -6.15
N ASP A 282 10.26 -11.09 -6.81
CA ASP A 282 9.33 -10.10 -6.29
C ASP A 282 7.88 -10.54 -6.54
N THR A 283 7.05 -10.39 -5.51
CA THR A 283 5.65 -10.77 -5.49
C THR A 283 4.82 -9.64 -4.88
N PHE A 284 3.54 -9.54 -5.24
CA PHE A 284 2.64 -8.54 -4.65
C PHE A 284 1.55 -9.19 -3.80
N LEU A 285 0.92 -10.26 -4.31
CA LEU A 285 -0.16 -10.95 -3.62
C LEU A 285 0.36 -12.03 -2.68
N ASP A 286 -0.28 -12.19 -1.52
CA ASP A 286 0.08 -13.22 -0.54
C ASP A 286 0.05 -14.64 -1.12
N LYS A 287 -0.88 -14.91 -2.05
CA LYS A 287 -0.96 -16.20 -2.73
C LYS A 287 0.32 -16.52 -3.51
N ASP A 288 0.90 -15.53 -4.18
CA ASP A 288 2.06 -15.73 -5.06
C ASP A 288 3.31 -15.83 -4.20
N TRP A 289 3.42 -14.98 -3.17
CA TRP A 289 4.46 -15.07 -2.15
C TRP A 289 4.51 -16.45 -1.49
N GLY A 290 3.35 -16.97 -1.05
CA GLY A 290 3.25 -18.31 -0.45
C GLY A 290 3.66 -19.44 -1.41
N LEU A 291 3.34 -19.32 -2.71
CA LEU A 291 3.75 -20.28 -3.73
C LEU A 291 5.27 -20.31 -3.93
N TYR A 292 5.90 -19.15 -4.11
CA TYR A 292 7.36 -19.07 -4.26
C TYR A 292 8.08 -19.62 -3.04
N GLN A 293 7.57 -19.28 -1.86
CA GLN A 293 8.10 -19.79 -0.60
C GLN A 293 8.03 -21.32 -0.50
N ASP A 294 6.86 -21.90 -0.76
CA ASP A 294 6.66 -23.36 -0.73
C ASP A 294 7.62 -24.06 -1.69
N ILE A 295 7.76 -23.52 -2.91
CA ILE A 295 8.68 -24.07 -3.93
C ILE A 295 10.13 -24.00 -3.44
N LEU A 296 10.61 -22.84 -2.99
CA LEU A 296 11.99 -22.65 -2.55
C LEU A 296 12.35 -23.53 -1.35
N SER A 297 11.41 -23.77 -0.43
CA SER A 297 11.63 -24.61 0.75
C SER A 297 11.79 -26.11 0.45
N LYS A 298 11.33 -26.56 -0.73
CA LYS A 298 11.33 -27.97 -1.14
C LYS A 298 12.41 -28.30 -2.18
N LEU A 299 13.29 -27.35 -2.48
CA LEU A 299 14.38 -27.57 -3.43
C LEU A 299 15.43 -28.53 -2.86
N HIS A 300 16.11 -29.24 -3.76
CA HIS A 300 17.17 -30.17 -3.42
C HIS A 300 18.36 -29.96 -4.36
N SER A 301 19.57 -30.20 -3.87
CA SER A 301 20.78 -30.18 -4.70
C SER A 301 20.66 -31.14 -5.89
N SER A 302 21.25 -30.77 -7.02
CA SER A 302 21.35 -31.60 -8.24
C SER A 302 22.80 -32.09 -8.47
N SER A 303 23.05 -32.72 -9.62
CA SER A 303 24.41 -33.10 -10.05
C SER A 303 25.32 -31.90 -10.32
N GLU A 304 24.75 -30.75 -10.68
CA GLU A 304 25.48 -29.54 -11.13
C GLU A 304 25.55 -28.46 -10.05
N ILE A 305 24.52 -28.37 -9.19
CA ILE A 305 24.35 -27.33 -8.18
C ILE A 305 24.21 -27.94 -6.79
N ASP A 306 24.90 -27.34 -5.81
CA ASP A 306 24.56 -27.47 -4.40
C ASP A 306 23.62 -26.35 -3.95
N ILE A 307 22.53 -26.73 -3.28
CA ILE A 307 21.53 -25.82 -2.71
C ILE A 307 21.62 -25.91 -1.18
N GLU A 308 21.98 -24.80 -0.57
CA GLU A 308 21.87 -24.58 0.87
C GLU A 308 20.55 -23.86 1.14
N ILE A 309 19.61 -24.53 1.80
CA ILE A 309 18.36 -23.92 2.27
C ILE A 309 18.65 -23.22 3.60
N MET A 310 18.28 -21.95 3.71
CA MET A 310 18.41 -21.20 4.95
C MET A 310 17.25 -21.53 5.88
N ASP A 311 17.55 -21.68 7.18
CA ASP A 311 16.56 -22.02 8.19
C ASP A 311 15.38 -21.05 8.16
N TRP A 312 14.19 -21.64 8.13
CA TRP A 312 12.93 -20.96 7.86
C TRP A 312 12.33 -20.26 9.08
N ASP A 313 13.13 -20.00 10.12
CA ASP A 313 12.65 -19.62 11.44
C ASP A 313 11.76 -18.37 11.34
N TYR A 314 10.44 -18.61 11.42
CA TYR A 314 9.39 -17.65 11.10
C TYR A 314 9.44 -16.42 12.04
N THR A 315 10.02 -16.61 13.22
CA THR A 315 10.33 -15.60 14.24
C THR A 315 11.52 -14.70 13.87
N TYR A 316 12.45 -15.15 13.02
CA TYR A 316 13.58 -14.32 12.55
C TYR A 316 13.18 -13.41 11.38
N THR A 317 12.20 -13.83 10.55
CA THR A 317 11.70 -13.05 9.42
C THR A 317 11.04 -11.72 9.79
N GLN A 318 10.53 -11.56 11.02
CA GLN A 318 10.09 -10.23 11.49
C GLN A 318 11.25 -9.37 11.98
N LYS A 319 12.30 -9.98 12.54
CA LYS A 319 13.43 -9.25 13.15
C LYS A 319 14.40 -8.66 12.14
N ALA A 320 14.49 -9.23 10.95
CA ALA A 320 15.40 -8.80 9.88
C ALA A 320 14.73 -7.93 8.80
N LEU A 321 13.46 -7.55 8.98
CA LEU A 321 12.74 -6.70 8.02
C LEU A 321 12.99 -5.19 8.19
N HIS A 322 13.67 -4.72 9.24
CA HIS A 322 13.41 -3.34 9.66
C HIS A 322 14.59 -2.51 10.15
N GLN A 323 15.61 -2.29 9.31
CA GLN A 323 16.31 -1.01 9.36
C GLN A 323 16.75 -0.63 7.96
N PRO A 324 16.05 0.26 7.22
CA PRO A 324 16.52 0.75 5.94
C PRO A 324 17.95 1.28 6.11
N SER A 325 18.89 0.75 5.33
CA SER A 325 20.28 1.20 5.33
C SER A 325 20.37 2.61 4.75
N THR A 326 19.35 2.97 3.95
CA THR A 326 19.13 4.30 3.39
C THR A 326 17.72 4.72 3.75
N LEU A 327 17.59 5.61 4.73
CA LEU A 327 16.32 6.25 5.05
C LEU A 327 16.00 7.27 3.97
N SER A 328 14.75 7.31 3.51
CA SER A 328 14.30 8.42 2.66
C SER A 328 14.40 9.74 3.44
N PRO A 329 14.57 10.89 2.76
CA PRO A 329 14.57 12.20 3.41
C PRO A 329 13.34 12.41 4.31
N SER A 330 12.15 12.00 3.83
CA SER A 330 10.90 12.08 4.57
C SER A 330 10.91 11.27 5.87
N LEU A 331 11.45 10.04 5.85
CA LEU A 331 11.60 9.22 7.05
C LEU A 331 12.58 9.82 8.05
N LEU A 332 13.71 10.36 7.57
CA LEU A 332 14.70 10.99 8.45
C LEU A 332 14.11 12.23 9.14
N LYS A 333 13.36 13.04 8.38
CA LYS A 333 12.63 14.22 8.87
C LYS A 333 11.59 13.82 9.92
N ALA A 334 10.71 12.88 9.59
CA ALA A 334 9.69 12.34 10.50
C ALA A 334 10.30 11.79 11.81
N ARG A 335 11.38 11.01 11.72
CA ARG A 335 12.09 10.48 12.90
C ARG A 335 12.70 11.59 13.76
N THR A 336 13.22 12.65 13.12
CA THR A 336 13.78 13.80 13.84
C THR A 336 12.68 14.54 14.60
N TRP A 337 11.54 14.80 13.97
CA TRP A 337 10.39 15.43 14.62
C TRP A 337 9.86 14.61 15.78
N LEU A 338 9.69 13.29 15.63
CA LEU A 338 9.25 12.42 16.73
C LEU A 338 10.23 12.43 17.92
N ARG A 339 11.54 12.50 17.67
CA ARG A 339 12.56 12.56 18.74
C ARG A 339 12.57 13.90 19.49
N GLN A 340 12.18 14.99 18.81
CA GLN A 340 12.13 16.34 19.37
C GLN A 340 10.75 16.72 19.91
N ALA A 341 9.76 15.85 19.72
CA ALA A 341 8.39 16.12 20.11
C ALA A 341 8.25 16.22 21.63
N HIS A 342 7.51 17.22 22.11
CA HIS A 342 7.15 17.31 23.52
C HIS A 342 5.83 16.59 23.83
N ALA A 343 4.97 16.43 22.81
CA ALA A 343 3.70 15.72 22.90
C ALA A 343 3.40 14.97 21.59
N LEU A 344 2.59 13.92 21.69
CA LEU A 344 2.26 13.02 20.59
C LEU A 344 0.75 12.82 20.45
N ILE A 345 0.23 13.07 19.25
CA ILE A 345 -1.11 12.65 18.86
C ILE A 345 -0.96 11.47 17.91
N ILE A 346 -1.56 10.32 18.24
CA ILE A 346 -1.70 9.22 17.29
C ILE A 346 -3.08 9.34 16.65
N SER A 347 -3.13 9.72 15.38
CA SER A 347 -4.34 9.72 14.56
C SER A 347 -4.38 8.43 13.73
N ALA A 348 -5.46 7.64 13.81
CA ALA A 348 -5.50 6.34 13.15
C ALA A 348 -6.79 6.07 12.37
N GLY A 349 -6.62 5.51 11.17
CA GLY A 349 -7.71 5.07 10.30
C GLY A 349 -7.60 3.60 9.92
N ALA A 350 -8.49 3.17 9.03
CA ALA A 350 -8.64 1.76 8.66
C ALA A 350 -7.37 1.13 8.09
N GLY A 351 -6.47 1.94 7.51
CA GLY A 351 -5.18 1.47 7.03
C GLY A 351 -4.29 0.88 8.14
N LEU A 352 -4.38 1.38 9.38
CA LEU A 352 -3.62 0.82 10.52
C LEU A 352 -4.09 -0.61 10.83
N SER A 353 -5.40 -0.88 10.76
CA SER A 353 -5.96 -2.23 10.97
C SER A 353 -5.70 -3.13 9.77
N ALA A 354 -5.70 -2.59 8.54
CA ALA A 354 -5.28 -3.33 7.36
C ALA A 354 -3.81 -3.78 7.47
N ALA A 355 -2.92 -2.97 8.07
CA ALA A 355 -1.53 -3.33 8.34
C ALA A 355 -1.38 -4.49 9.35
N THR A 356 -2.42 -4.82 10.12
CA THR A 356 -2.48 -6.04 10.95
C THR A 356 -3.20 -7.19 10.26
N GLY A 357 -3.44 -7.09 8.94
CA GLY A 357 -4.17 -8.06 8.15
C GLY A 357 -5.70 -7.90 8.19
N LEU A 358 -6.26 -7.03 9.04
CA LEU A 358 -7.70 -6.76 9.09
C LEU A 358 -8.07 -5.74 8.01
N ASP A 359 -7.95 -6.12 6.75
CA ASP A 359 -8.25 -5.28 5.60
C ASP A 359 -9.71 -5.45 5.16
N TYR A 360 -10.50 -4.40 5.38
CA TYR A 360 -11.93 -4.38 5.04
C TYR A 360 -12.20 -4.36 3.54
N THR A 361 -11.19 -4.12 2.70
CA THR A 361 -11.26 -4.18 1.23
C THR A 361 -10.83 -5.54 0.67
N SER A 362 -10.33 -6.46 1.52
CA SER A 362 -9.76 -7.73 1.09
C SER A 362 -10.82 -8.76 0.73
N HIS A 363 -10.81 -9.17 -0.54
CA HIS A 363 -11.65 -10.25 -1.06
C HIS A 363 -11.30 -11.62 -0.45
N SER A 364 -10.01 -11.88 -0.23
CA SER A 364 -9.56 -13.16 0.33
C SER A 364 -9.93 -13.29 1.79
N LEU A 365 -9.80 -12.21 2.57
CA LEU A 365 -10.24 -12.15 3.96
C LEU A 365 -11.74 -12.42 4.03
N PHE A 366 -12.54 -11.71 3.23
CA PHE A 366 -13.98 -11.91 3.23
C PHE A 366 -14.37 -13.34 2.83
N ALA A 367 -13.81 -13.88 1.74
CA ALA A 367 -14.11 -15.25 1.30
C ALA A 367 -13.72 -16.30 2.34
N THR A 368 -12.67 -16.05 3.13
CA THR A 368 -12.22 -16.95 4.20
C THR A 368 -13.19 -16.94 5.38
N HIS A 369 -13.64 -15.77 5.81
CA HIS A 369 -14.46 -15.63 7.03
C HIS A 369 -15.97 -15.62 6.78
N PHE A 370 -16.42 -15.32 5.55
CA PHE A 370 -17.83 -15.12 5.19
C PHE A 370 -18.23 -15.88 3.90
N PRO A 371 -17.85 -17.16 3.71
CA PRO A 371 -18.13 -17.88 2.46
C PRO A 371 -19.63 -18.00 2.15
N ALA A 372 -20.50 -18.02 3.17
CA ALA A 372 -21.95 -18.13 3.00
C ALA A 372 -22.57 -16.92 2.28
N PHE A 373 -21.87 -15.78 2.29
CA PHE A 373 -22.36 -14.50 1.78
C PHE A 373 -21.85 -14.18 0.36
N LEU A 374 -20.92 -14.98 -0.18
CA LEU A 374 -20.45 -14.83 -1.57
C LEU A 374 -21.58 -14.93 -2.62
N PRO A 375 -22.58 -15.84 -2.51
CA PRO A 375 -23.72 -15.87 -3.44
C PRO A 375 -24.57 -14.61 -3.42
N LYS A 376 -24.49 -13.80 -2.35
CA LYS A 376 -25.16 -12.50 -2.23
C LYS A 376 -24.38 -11.34 -2.85
N LYS A 377 -23.29 -11.64 -3.58
CA LYS A 377 -22.39 -10.66 -4.21
C LYS A 377 -21.70 -9.73 -3.21
N LEU A 378 -21.56 -10.19 -1.97
CA LEU A 378 -20.70 -9.57 -0.97
C LEU A 378 -19.31 -10.16 -1.13
N HIS A 379 -18.32 -9.30 -1.24
CA HIS A 379 -16.94 -9.66 -1.52
C HIS A 379 -15.94 -9.01 -0.55
N THR A 380 -16.33 -7.94 0.15
CA THR A 380 -15.49 -7.25 1.12
C THR A 380 -16.30 -6.93 2.38
N LEU A 381 -15.62 -6.65 3.51
CA LEU A 381 -16.32 -6.22 4.73
C LEU A 381 -17.03 -4.88 4.51
N TYR A 382 -16.50 -4.02 3.63
CA TYR A 382 -17.15 -2.76 3.29
C TYR A 382 -18.48 -2.92 2.55
N ASP A 383 -18.68 -4.00 1.79
CA ASP A 383 -19.92 -4.24 1.04
C ASP A 383 -21.15 -4.39 1.94
N VAL A 384 -20.93 -4.69 3.23
CA VAL A 384 -22.02 -4.88 4.19
C VAL A 384 -22.54 -3.56 4.77
N PHE A 385 -21.75 -2.48 4.74
CA PHE A 385 -22.23 -1.19 5.20
C PHE A 385 -23.31 -0.65 4.26
N GLY A 386 -24.53 -0.51 4.80
CA GLY A 386 -25.70 -0.11 4.01
C GLY A 386 -26.38 -1.26 3.26
N TYR A 387 -25.94 -2.51 3.44
CA TYR A 387 -26.59 -3.67 2.85
C TYR A 387 -27.91 -4.01 3.56
N ASN A 388 -29.00 -4.08 2.79
CA ASN A 388 -30.36 -4.29 3.31
C ASN A 388 -31.05 -5.56 2.77
N ASP A 389 -30.44 -6.28 1.81
CA ASP A 389 -31.05 -7.45 1.16
C ASP A 389 -30.83 -8.76 1.95
N TRP A 390 -31.05 -8.69 3.26
CA TRP A 390 -31.02 -9.83 4.17
C TRP A 390 -32.30 -10.66 4.04
N ASP A 391 -32.18 -11.98 3.98
CA ASP A 391 -33.35 -12.87 3.86
C ASP A 391 -34.14 -12.96 5.17
N SER A 392 -33.49 -12.67 6.31
CA SER A 392 -34.07 -12.68 7.65
C SER A 392 -33.19 -11.95 8.67
N PRO A 393 -33.75 -11.54 9.83
CA PRO A 393 -32.95 -11.04 10.96
C PRO A 393 -31.88 -12.04 11.43
N ALA A 394 -32.20 -13.34 11.40
CA ALA A 394 -31.27 -14.42 11.74
C ALA A 394 -30.02 -14.45 10.84
N GLN A 395 -30.18 -14.20 9.54
CA GLN A 395 -29.05 -14.10 8.61
C GLN A 395 -28.22 -12.84 8.86
N LYS A 396 -28.88 -11.69 9.03
CA LYS A 396 -28.22 -10.42 9.34
C LYS A 396 -27.37 -10.52 10.60
N TRP A 397 -27.94 -11.05 11.68
CA TRP A 397 -27.24 -11.17 12.95
C TRP A 397 -26.23 -12.31 12.97
N GLY A 398 -26.44 -13.37 12.20
CA GLY A 398 -25.42 -14.39 11.96
C GLY A 398 -24.14 -13.79 11.36
N TYR A 399 -24.27 -12.89 10.37
CA TYR A 399 -23.13 -12.12 9.85
C TYR A 399 -22.49 -11.25 10.94
N PHE A 400 -23.27 -10.38 11.61
CA PHE A 400 -22.71 -9.41 12.55
C PHE A 400 -22.04 -10.07 13.75
N PHE A 401 -22.61 -11.14 14.31
CA PHE A 401 -21.96 -11.87 15.39
C PHE A 401 -20.69 -12.57 14.93
N THR A 402 -20.67 -13.15 13.73
CA THR A 402 -19.44 -13.72 13.14
C THR A 402 -18.37 -12.64 12.93
N HIS A 403 -18.76 -11.45 12.46
CA HIS A 403 -17.86 -10.32 12.26
C HIS A 403 -17.29 -9.77 13.57
N LEU A 404 -18.14 -9.54 14.56
CA LEU A 404 -17.72 -9.08 15.89
C LEU A 404 -16.79 -10.09 16.56
N ASP A 405 -17.09 -11.39 16.45
CA ASP A 405 -16.24 -12.46 16.99
C ASP A 405 -14.87 -12.51 16.31
N MET A 406 -14.85 -12.43 14.97
CA MET A 406 -13.62 -12.38 14.18
C MET A 406 -12.72 -11.21 14.61
N VAL A 407 -13.27 -10.01 14.78
CA VAL A 407 -12.51 -8.83 15.22
C VAL A 407 -12.06 -8.98 16.68
N ALA A 408 -12.94 -9.43 17.57
CA ALA A 408 -12.61 -9.65 18.98
C ALA A 408 -11.48 -10.67 19.16
N ARG A 409 -11.46 -11.73 18.35
CA ARG A 409 -10.45 -12.81 18.38
C ARG A 409 -9.30 -12.60 17.41
N TRP A 410 -9.17 -11.41 16.79
CA TRP A 410 -8.08 -11.13 15.84
C TRP A 410 -6.70 -11.44 16.47
N PRO A 411 -5.79 -12.18 15.79
CA PRO A 411 -4.58 -12.69 16.43
C PRO A 411 -3.61 -11.61 16.92
N GLU A 412 -3.18 -11.68 18.18
CA GLU A 412 -2.22 -10.73 18.77
C GLU A 412 -0.89 -10.70 18.00
N ALA A 413 -0.44 -11.84 17.47
CA ALA A 413 0.77 -11.93 16.65
C ALA A 413 0.72 -11.07 15.37
N GLN A 414 -0.47 -10.69 14.90
CA GLN A 414 -0.64 -9.80 13.76
C GLN A 414 -0.68 -8.31 14.16
N CYS A 415 -0.83 -7.99 15.45
CA CYS A 415 -0.96 -6.63 15.96
C CYS A 415 0.37 -6.00 16.41
N GLU A 416 1.52 -6.47 15.89
CA GLU A 416 2.85 -6.00 16.31
C GLU A 416 3.02 -4.47 16.21
N VAL A 417 2.42 -3.82 15.21
CA VAL A 417 2.47 -2.37 15.06
C VAL A 417 1.95 -1.63 16.30
N TYR A 418 0.91 -2.14 16.97
CA TYR A 418 0.39 -1.55 18.21
C TYR A 418 1.38 -1.69 19.37
N ARG A 419 2.14 -2.79 19.44
CA ARG A 419 3.23 -2.96 20.42
C ARG A 419 4.32 -1.89 20.20
N MET A 420 4.66 -1.60 18.95
CA MET A 420 5.66 -0.59 18.61
C MET A 420 5.16 0.82 18.93
N LEU A 421 3.88 1.11 18.68
CA LEU A 421 3.26 2.37 19.07
C LEU A 421 3.23 2.56 20.60
N ARG A 422 3.06 1.49 21.39
CA ARG A 422 3.20 1.59 22.85
C ARG A 422 4.62 1.93 23.28
N VAL A 423 5.63 1.36 22.62
CA VAL A 423 7.05 1.71 22.85
C VAL A 423 7.31 3.18 22.50
N LEU A 424 6.64 3.71 21.48
CA LEU A 424 6.71 5.13 21.14
C LEU A 424 6.06 6.01 22.23
N VAL A 425 4.82 5.68 22.61
CA VAL A 425 4.07 6.41 23.64
C VAL A 425 4.77 6.41 24.99
N SER A 426 5.48 5.32 25.36
CA SER A 426 6.21 5.27 26.64
C SER A 426 7.40 6.24 26.72
N ARG A 427 7.71 6.98 25.66
CA ARG A 427 8.71 8.07 25.65
C ARG A 427 8.14 9.40 26.15
N PHE A 428 6.83 9.50 26.25
CA PHE A 428 6.11 10.71 26.66
C PHE A 428 5.53 10.50 28.06
N GLU A 429 5.39 11.59 28.82
CA GLU A 429 4.59 11.58 30.05
C GLU A 429 3.13 11.23 29.72
N GLU A 430 2.42 10.65 30.68
CA GLU A 430 1.06 10.12 30.48
C GLU A 430 0.09 11.17 29.93
N GLU A 431 0.23 12.42 30.39
CA GLU A 431 -0.59 13.54 29.97
C GLU A 431 -0.19 14.11 28.60
N ARG A 432 0.95 13.70 28.03
CA ARG A 432 1.57 14.25 26.81
C ARG A 432 1.30 13.45 25.55
N TRP A 433 0.48 12.40 25.60
CA TRP A 433 0.08 11.67 24.39
C TRP A 433 -1.40 11.31 24.37
N PHE A 434 -2.02 11.32 23.19
CA PHE A 434 -3.43 10.93 23.06
C PHE A 434 -3.66 10.20 21.73
N VAL A 435 -4.57 9.21 21.75
CA VAL A 435 -4.99 8.48 20.54
C VAL A 435 -6.35 8.99 20.08
N ARG A 436 -6.48 9.36 18.82
CA ARG A 436 -7.75 9.65 18.17
C ARG A 436 -7.91 8.74 16.96
N THR A 437 -8.94 7.90 16.95
CA THR A 437 -9.09 6.88 15.90
C THR A 437 -10.50 6.83 15.34
N SER A 438 -10.59 6.65 14.03
CA SER A 438 -11.87 6.42 13.33
C SER A 438 -12.23 4.93 13.29
N ASN A 439 -11.35 4.06 13.76
CA ASN A 439 -11.56 2.61 13.75
C ASN A 439 -12.52 2.19 14.86
N ALA A 440 -13.44 1.30 14.51
CA ALA A 440 -14.42 0.74 15.44
C ALA A 440 -13.95 -0.58 16.09
N ASP A 441 -12.79 -1.12 15.69
CA ASP A 441 -12.30 -2.45 16.07
C ASP A 441 -11.85 -2.61 17.53
N GLY A 442 -11.58 -1.49 18.23
CA GLY A 442 -11.10 -1.50 19.61
C GLY A 442 -9.65 -1.97 19.78
N PHE A 443 -8.85 -2.02 18.71
CA PHE A 443 -7.51 -2.58 18.75
C PHE A 443 -6.53 -1.84 19.66
N PHE A 444 -6.67 -0.53 19.85
CA PHE A 444 -5.84 0.20 20.81
C PHE A 444 -6.02 -0.35 22.24
N VAL A 445 -7.26 -0.43 22.75
CA VAL A 445 -7.54 -0.96 24.08
C VAL A 445 -7.13 -2.42 24.18
N LYS A 446 -7.47 -3.24 23.19
CA LYS A 446 -7.10 -4.66 23.13
C LYS A 446 -5.58 -4.88 23.21
N ASN A 447 -4.79 -3.96 22.64
CA ASN A 447 -3.33 -4.03 22.66
C ASN A 447 -2.68 -3.22 23.81
N GLY A 448 -3.45 -2.89 24.85
CA GLY A 448 -2.93 -2.37 26.11
C GLY A 448 -2.68 -0.86 26.14
N PHE A 449 -3.37 -0.07 25.31
CA PHE A 449 -3.48 1.38 25.51
C PHE A 449 -4.55 1.69 26.56
N ASP A 450 -4.34 2.75 27.34
CA ASP A 450 -5.29 3.24 28.33
C ASP A 450 -6.58 3.75 27.64
N PRO A 451 -7.77 3.19 27.94
CA PRO A 451 -9.06 3.70 27.47
C PRO A 451 -9.30 5.19 27.76
N GLU A 452 -8.70 5.74 28.81
CA GLU A 452 -8.85 7.15 29.18
C GLU A 452 -8.06 8.11 28.27
N ARG A 453 -7.17 7.57 27.42
CA ARG A 453 -6.33 8.33 26.46
C ARG A 453 -6.73 8.07 25.00
N ILE A 454 -7.97 7.60 24.77
CA ILE A 454 -8.47 7.24 23.44
C ILE A 454 -9.81 7.95 23.17
N SER A 455 -9.94 8.49 21.96
CA SER A 455 -11.19 9.03 21.43
C SER A 455 -11.57 8.34 20.13
N THR A 456 -12.85 7.94 20.01
CA THR A 456 -13.38 7.20 18.85
C THR A 456 -14.62 7.91 18.26
N PRO A 457 -14.46 8.99 17.48
CA PRO A 457 -15.57 9.82 16.99
C PRO A 457 -16.55 9.11 16.04
N GLN A 458 -16.15 7.95 15.47
CA GLN A 458 -16.97 7.10 14.60
C GLN A 458 -17.72 5.99 15.34
N GLY A 459 -17.57 5.89 16.65
CA GLY A 459 -18.14 4.81 17.46
C GLY A 459 -17.25 3.58 17.55
N GLY A 460 -17.84 2.42 17.87
CA GLY A 460 -17.07 1.22 18.18
C GLY A 460 -17.92 -0.05 18.30
N TYR A 461 -17.31 -1.18 17.97
CA TYR A 461 -17.94 -2.51 18.03
C TYR A 461 -18.24 -3.00 19.45
N ARG A 462 -17.76 -2.29 20.48
CA ARG A 462 -18.09 -2.56 21.89
C ARG A 462 -19.59 -2.46 22.18
N TYR A 463 -20.32 -1.63 21.42
CA TYR A 463 -21.75 -1.41 21.66
C TYR A 463 -22.59 -1.76 20.44
N LEU A 464 -23.80 -2.25 20.69
CA LEU A 464 -24.91 -2.24 19.76
C LEU A 464 -25.85 -1.11 20.16
N GLN A 465 -26.53 -0.49 19.20
CA GLN A 465 -27.41 0.65 19.44
C GLN A 465 -28.78 0.48 18.81
N CYS A 466 -29.79 1.14 19.39
CA CYS A 466 -31.12 1.24 18.82
C CYS A 466 -31.09 2.01 17.48
N VAL A 467 -31.61 1.42 16.41
CA VAL A 467 -31.71 2.06 15.08
C VAL A 467 -32.62 3.30 15.14
N THR A 468 -33.72 3.24 15.90
CA THR A 468 -34.63 4.37 16.09
C THR A 468 -34.02 5.49 16.94
N LYS A 469 -32.92 5.21 17.68
CA LYS A 469 -32.35 6.13 18.66
C LYS A 469 -33.44 6.69 19.61
N CYS A 470 -34.24 5.78 20.18
CA CYS A 470 -35.44 6.16 20.95
C CYS A 470 -35.15 7.02 22.20
N ARG A 471 -33.91 6.97 22.70
CA ARG A 471 -33.36 7.85 23.72
C ARG A 471 -31.83 7.86 23.62
N PRO A 472 -31.14 8.90 24.14
CA PRO A 472 -29.69 8.85 24.33
C PRO A 472 -29.28 7.71 25.26
N GLY A 473 -28.22 6.99 24.88
CA GLY A 473 -27.72 5.84 25.62
C GLY A 473 -28.54 4.56 25.42
N ALA A 474 -29.34 4.48 24.35
CA ALA A 474 -30.08 3.27 23.99
C ALA A 474 -29.14 2.23 23.34
N VAL A 475 -28.16 1.78 24.12
CA VAL A 475 -27.09 0.90 23.68
C VAL A 475 -26.93 -0.30 24.63
N VAL A 476 -26.28 -1.36 24.16
CA VAL A 476 -25.93 -2.54 24.96
C VAL A 476 -24.52 -3.01 24.59
N GLU A 477 -23.76 -3.54 25.54
CA GLU A 477 -22.44 -4.13 25.25
C GLU A 477 -22.59 -5.38 24.37
N SER A 478 -21.77 -5.46 23.33
CA SER A 478 -21.86 -6.52 22.32
C SER A 478 -21.26 -7.85 22.81
N ALA A 479 -20.20 -7.82 23.62
CA ALA A 479 -19.44 -9.02 23.98
C ALA A 479 -20.29 -10.15 24.60
N PRO A 480 -21.16 -9.90 25.61
CA PRO A 480 -22.01 -10.96 26.17
C PRO A 480 -23.05 -11.52 25.19
N LEU A 481 -23.42 -10.75 24.17
CA LEU A 481 -24.33 -11.20 23.10
C LEU A 481 -23.56 -12.05 22.08
N VAL A 482 -22.37 -11.61 21.69
CA VAL A 482 -21.48 -12.34 20.79
C VAL A 482 -21.14 -13.71 21.37
N GLU A 483 -20.70 -13.78 22.63
CA GLU A 483 -20.34 -15.03 23.32
C GLU A 483 -21.46 -16.08 23.26
N ARG A 484 -22.71 -15.68 23.47
CA ARG A 484 -23.87 -16.60 23.38
C ARG A 484 -24.24 -16.93 21.94
N ALA A 485 -24.18 -15.95 21.04
CA ALA A 485 -24.61 -16.11 19.67
C ALA A 485 -23.68 -17.02 18.85
N VAL A 486 -22.36 -16.89 19.03
CA VAL A 486 -21.38 -17.64 18.22
C VAL A 486 -21.48 -19.16 18.43
N GLU A 487 -21.95 -19.62 19.58
CA GLU A 487 -22.19 -21.05 19.85
C GLU A 487 -23.34 -21.63 19.01
N VAL A 488 -24.25 -20.78 18.54
CA VAL A 488 -25.46 -21.17 17.80
C VAL A 488 -25.53 -20.57 16.40
N VAL A 489 -24.46 -19.93 15.91
CA VAL A 489 -24.33 -19.60 14.49
C VAL A 489 -24.01 -20.87 13.71
N HIS A 490 -24.80 -21.16 12.68
CA HIS A 490 -24.61 -22.34 11.85
C HIS A 490 -23.29 -22.26 11.07
N PRO A 491 -22.39 -23.26 11.12
CA PRO A 491 -21.03 -23.14 10.59
C PRO A 491 -20.96 -22.99 9.06
N VAL A 492 -21.94 -23.53 8.33
CA VAL A 492 -21.98 -23.45 6.85
C VAL A 492 -22.79 -22.25 6.34
N SER A 493 -24.06 -22.10 6.74
CA SER A 493 -24.90 -20.99 6.29
C SER A 493 -24.59 -19.66 6.99
N GLN A 494 -23.83 -19.67 8.08
CA GLN A 494 -23.51 -18.51 8.92
C GLN A 494 -24.74 -17.73 9.39
N MET A 495 -25.88 -18.42 9.51
CA MET A 495 -27.11 -17.89 10.06
C MET A 495 -27.19 -18.16 11.56
N LEU A 496 -27.76 -17.23 12.31
CA LEU A 496 -28.09 -17.42 13.72
C LEU A 496 -29.24 -18.42 13.86
N LEU A 497 -29.05 -19.52 14.58
CA LEU A 497 -30.08 -20.56 14.71
C LEU A 497 -31.13 -20.26 15.78
N ASP A 498 -30.77 -19.47 16.79
CA ASP A 498 -31.69 -19.02 17.85
C ASP A 498 -32.12 -17.56 17.59
N GLU A 499 -33.33 -17.38 17.05
CA GLU A 499 -33.90 -16.04 16.82
C GLU A 499 -34.13 -15.26 18.12
N GLY A 500 -34.18 -15.92 19.27
CA GLY A 500 -34.26 -15.27 20.59
C GLY A 500 -33.03 -14.44 20.93
N LEU A 501 -31.89 -14.71 20.27
CA LEU A 501 -30.64 -13.96 20.42
C LEU A 501 -30.55 -12.75 19.48
N VAL A 502 -31.53 -12.52 18.61
CA VAL A 502 -31.61 -11.28 17.81
C VAL A 502 -31.76 -10.09 18.76
N PRO A 503 -30.77 -9.16 18.83
CA PRO A 503 -30.80 -8.06 19.77
C PRO A 503 -31.97 -7.11 19.51
N LYS A 504 -32.66 -6.75 20.59
CA LYS A 504 -33.73 -5.75 20.62
C LYS A 504 -33.37 -4.66 21.60
N CYS A 505 -33.78 -3.43 21.30
CA CYS A 505 -33.61 -2.32 22.22
C CYS A 505 -34.36 -2.59 23.53
N GLU A 506 -33.67 -2.54 24.66
CA GLU A 506 -34.27 -2.78 25.97
C GLU A 506 -35.34 -1.73 26.35
N TYR A 507 -35.32 -0.56 25.70
CA TYR A 507 -36.24 0.54 25.99
C TYR A 507 -37.51 0.52 25.13
N CYS A 508 -37.38 0.34 23.80
CA CYS A 508 -38.52 0.41 22.87
C CYS A 508 -38.84 -0.92 22.18
N GLY A 509 -38.05 -1.97 22.40
CA GLY A 509 -38.17 -3.25 21.70
C GLY A 509 -37.77 -3.23 20.22
N GLY A 510 -37.30 -2.07 19.72
CA GLY A 510 -36.94 -1.85 18.31
C GLY A 510 -35.65 -2.53 17.88
N GLU A 511 -35.37 -2.44 16.59
CA GLU A 511 -34.18 -3.03 15.96
C GLU A 511 -32.89 -2.42 16.49
N MET A 512 -31.86 -3.26 16.61
CA MET A 512 -30.50 -2.87 16.97
C MET A 512 -29.57 -2.94 15.76
N THR A 513 -28.45 -2.22 15.83
CA THR A 513 -27.35 -2.26 14.85
C THR A 513 -26.01 -2.04 15.56
N LEU A 514 -24.89 -2.14 14.85
CA LEU A 514 -23.58 -1.77 15.38
C LEU A 514 -23.56 -0.29 15.79
N CYS A 515 -22.94 0.04 16.92
CA CYS A 515 -22.82 1.42 17.38
C CYS A 515 -21.70 2.18 16.68
N VAL A 516 -21.90 2.43 15.39
CA VAL A 516 -20.98 3.15 14.52
C VAL A 516 -21.72 4.26 13.78
N ARG A 517 -21.02 5.34 13.44
CA ARG A 517 -21.61 6.48 12.75
C ARG A 517 -21.90 6.13 11.30
N GLY A 518 -23.18 6.10 10.95
CA GLY A 518 -23.63 5.93 9.56
C GLY A 518 -24.90 6.71 9.22
N GLY A 519 -25.30 7.66 10.07
CA GLY A 519 -26.46 8.51 9.84
C GLY A 519 -27.05 9.09 11.13
N PRO A 520 -28.26 9.68 11.06
CA PRO A 520 -28.95 10.28 12.21
C PRO A 520 -29.23 9.30 13.36
N TYR A 521 -29.21 7.99 13.07
CA TYR A 521 -29.41 6.94 14.07
C TYR A 521 -28.23 6.82 15.04
N PHE A 522 -27.02 7.27 14.70
CA PHE A 522 -25.82 7.08 15.53
C PHE A 522 -26.00 7.62 16.96
N ASP A 523 -25.75 6.77 17.95
CA ASP A 523 -25.79 7.16 19.36
C ASP A 523 -24.36 7.40 19.86
N GLU A 524 -23.99 8.68 19.95
CA GLU A 524 -22.67 9.12 20.40
C GLU A 524 -22.49 9.03 21.92
N THR A 525 -23.57 8.81 22.69
CA THR A 525 -23.56 8.88 24.16
C THR A 525 -22.43 8.07 24.81
N PRO A 526 -22.13 6.82 24.37
CA PRO A 526 -21.05 6.03 24.96
C PRO A 526 -19.64 6.59 24.70
N PHE A 527 -19.48 7.47 23.71
CA PHE A 527 -18.18 7.96 23.25
C PHE A 527 -17.92 9.42 23.65
N ARG A 528 -18.93 10.13 24.17
CA ARG A 528 -18.83 11.55 24.56
C ARG A 528 -17.70 11.85 25.54
N GLU A 529 -17.45 10.95 26.49
CA GLU A 529 -16.40 11.16 27.49
C GLU A 529 -14.99 11.11 26.87
N GLY A 530 -14.77 10.22 25.90
CA GLY A 530 -13.52 10.19 25.13
C GLY A 530 -13.31 11.48 24.33
N GLU A 531 -14.36 11.97 23.66
CA GLU A 531 -14.30 13.24 22.91
C GLU A 531 -14.03 14.44 23.84
N ARG A 532 -14.67 14.48 25.02
CA ARG A 532 -14.41 15.52 26.03
C ARG A 532 -12.96 15.51 26.51
N LYS A 533 -12.39 14.32 26.73
CA LYS A 533 -10.98 14.17 27.13
C LYS A 533 -10.03 14.60 26.02
N TRP A 534 -10.36 14.30 24.77
CA TRP A 534 -9.63 14.77 23.59
C TRP A 534 -9.62 16.31 23.51
N GLU A 535 -10.77 16.95 23.66
CA GLU A 535 -10.89 18.41 23.67
C GLU A 535 -10.06 19.05 24.79
N MET A 536 -10.11 18.45 26.00
CA MET A 536 -9.28 18.90 27.13
C MET A 536 -7.78 18.76 26.85
N PHE A 537 -7.37 17.63 26.26
CA PHE A 537 -5.98 17.40 25.91
C PHE A 537 -5.48 18.42 24.89
N LEU A 538 -6.23 18.65 23.80
CA LEU A 538 -5.89 19.65 22.79
C LEU A 538 -5.82 21.07 23.39
N GLY A 539 -6.83 21.48 24.15
CA GLY A 539 -6.84 22.81 24.78
C GLY A 539 -5.67 23.01 25.76
N GLY A 540 -5.22 21.93 26.42
CA GLY A 540 -4.01 21.92 27.22
C GLY A 540 -2.77 22.29 26.40
N LEU A 541 -2.56 21.63 25.26
CA LEU A 541 -1.41 21.88 24.37
C LEU A 541 -1.39 23.31 23.80
N GLU A 542 -2.55 23.83 23.40
CA GLU A 542 -2.68 25.20 22.87
C GLU A 542 -2.38 26.26 23.93
N SER A 543 -2.85 26.03 25.16
CA SER A 543 -2.72 27.00 26.26
C SER A 543 -1.28 27.19 26.78
N GLU A 544 -0.42 26.20 26.56
CA GLU A 544 1.00 26.26 26.91
C GLU A 544 1.83 27.08 25.92
N GLY A 545 1.41 27.12 24.64
CA GLY A 545 2.11 27.87 23.58
C GLY A 545 1.97 29.39 23.65
N GLY A 546 1.17 29.93 24.58
CA GLY A 546 0.79 31.35 24.61
C GLY A 546 1.10 32.13 25.90
N LYS A 547 1.61 31.51 26.97
CA LYS A 547 1.64 32.16 28.31
C LYS A 547 2.96 32.80 28.73
N ASP A 548 4.09 32.36 28.20
CA ASP A 548 5.38 32.97 28.50
C ASP A 548 6.16 33.05 27.20
N GLY A 549 6.75 34.20 26.86
CA GLY A 549 7.61 34.40 25.68
C GLY A 549 8.91 33.58 25.71
N HIS A 550 8.90 32.42 26.36
CA HIS A 550 9.88 31.36 26.34
C HIS A 550 9.18 30.17 25.70
N ALA A 551 9.43 29.97 24.40
CA ALA A 551 8.99 28.79 23.68
C ALA A 551 9.37 27.54 24.49
N SER A 552 8.38 26.80 25.01
CA SER A 552 8.60 25.42 25.42
C SER A 552 9.10 24.69 24.17
N SER A 553 10.32 24.16 24.25
CA SER A 553 11.23 24.03 23.12
C SER A 553 10.99 22.81 22.21
N GLY A 554 9.76 22.30 22.11
CA GLY A 554 9.44 21.12 21.29
C GLY A 554 8.14 21.29 20.52
N SER A 555 7.98 20.56 19.43
CA SER A 555 6.72 20.49 18.67
C SER A 555 5.77 19.43 19.24
N VAL A 556 4.46 19.62 19.07
CA VAL A 556 3.48 18.52 19.09
C VAL A 556 3.57 17.79 17.76
N VAL A 557 3.72 16.47 17.77
CA VAL A 557 3.69 15.68 16.54
C VAL A 557 2.36 14.94 16.44
N ILE A 558 1.68 15.12 15.31
CA ILE A 558 0.55 14.30 14.89
C ILE A 558 1.11 13.17 14.02
N LEU A 559 1.14 11.96 14.54
CA LEU A 559 1.45 10.75 13.79
C LEU A 559 0.15 10.16 13.26
N GLU A 560 -0.15 10.42 11.98
CA GLU A 560 -1.34 9.95 11.29
C GLU A 560 -1.07 8.67 10.50
N LEU A 561 -1.77 7.59 10.84
CA LEU A 561 -1.53 6.23 10.33
C LEU A 561 -2.76 5.70 9.59
N GLY A 562 -2.64 5.54 8.27
CA GLY A 562 -3.65 4.84 7.47
C GLY A 562 -5.01 5.56 7.39
N VAL A 563 -5.02 6.89 7.48
CA VAL A 563 -6.22 7.72 7.34
C VAL A 563 -6.46 8.05 5.87
N GLY A 564 -7.41 7.34 5.25
CA GLY A 564 -7.80 7.54 3.86
C GLY A 564 -8.82 8.67 3.64
N LEU A 565 -9.41 8.71 2.43
CA LEU A 565 -10.35 9.74 1.99
C LEU A 565 -11.84 9.37 2.12
N ASN A 566 -12.18 8.28 2.83
CA ASN A 566 -13.58 7.87 3.01
C ASN A 566 -14.36 8.83 3.93
N THR A 567 -13.75 9.25 5.04
CA THR A 567 -14.35 10.20 6.01
C THR A 567 -13.33 11.26 6.45
N PRO A 568 -12.79 12.05 5.51
CA PRO A 568 -11.65 12.95 5.79
C PRO A 568 -11.97 14.02 6.84
N ALA A 569 -13.23 14.45 6.94
CA ALA A 569 -13.70 15.41 7.93
C ALA A 569 -13.58 14.95 9.40
N VAL A 570 -13.30 13.67 9.66
CA VAL A 570 -13.24 13.14 11.03
C VAL A 570 -11.85 13.23 11.65
N LEU A 571 -10.81 13.03 10.84
CA LEU A 571 -9.42 13.03 11.30
C LEU A 571 -8.54 13.89 10.38
N ARG A 572 -8.61 13.61 9.07
CA ARG A 572 -7.67 14.13 8.08
C ARG A 572 -7.68 15.65 7.99
N TRP A 573 -8.83 16.26 7.69
CA TRP A 573 -8.95 17.73 7.59
C TRP A 573 -8.74 18.41 8.95
N PRO A 574 -9.35 17.94 10.07
CA PRO A 574 -9.04 18.52 11.38
C PRO A 574 -7.55 18.52 11.74
N ASN A 575 -6.80 17.48 11.38
CA ASN A 575 -5.35 17.43 11.62
C ASN A 575 -4.58 18.39 10.71
N GLU A 576 -5.02 18.58 9.46
CA GLU A 576 -4.45 19.58 8.55
C GLU A 576 -4.74 21.01 9.04
N ASP A 577 -5.96 21.28 9.51
CA ASP A 577 -6.37 22.57 10.08
C ASP A 577 -5.56 22.92 11.34
N LEU A 578 -5.35 21.96 12.26
CA LEU A 578 -4.50 22.14 13.45
C LEU A 578 -3.08 22.60 13.10
N VAL A 579 -2.54 22.09 11.99
CA VAL A 579 -1.20 22.42 11.51
C VAL A 579 -1.19 23.78 10.81
N ALA A 580 -2.19 24.06 9.98
CA ALA A 580 -2.28 25.27 9.18
C ALA A 580 -2.62 26.53 10.00
N GLU A 581 -3.52 26.41 10.98
CA GLU A 581 -4.11 27.57 11.69
C GLU A 581 -3.35 27.99 12.96
N SER A 582 -2.34 27.23 13.38
CA SER A 582 -1.67 27.50 14.66
C SER A 582 -0.77 28.75 14.62
N GLU A 583 -1.20 29.83 15.29
CA GLU A 583 -0.49 31.13 15.34
C GLU A 583 0.95 31.03 15.89
N SER A 584 1.21 30.09 16.82
CA SER A 584 2.53 29.79 17.41
C SER A 584 3.25 28.59 16.78
N ARG A 585 2.64 27.93 15.77
CA ARG A 585 3.15 26.76 15.02
C ARG A 585 3.74 25.60 15.86
N PRO A 586 3.05 25.07 16.91
CA PRO A 586 3.59 23.95 17.66
C PRO A 586 3.35 22.59 16.96
N PHE A 587 2.43 22.47 15.99
CA PHE A 587 2.06 21.18 15.40
C PHE A 587 2.87 20.83 14.15
N ARG A 588 3.31 19.57 14.08
CA ARG A 588 3.89 18.95 12.89
C ARG A 588 3.12 17.68 12.54
N LEU A 589 2.81 17.48 11.26
CA LEU A 589 2.10 16.29 10.79
C LEU A 589 3.05 15.30 10.12
N ILE A 590 3.06 14.06 10.60
CA ILE A 590 3.68 12.91 9.93
C ILE A 590 2.54 12.01 9.48
N ARG A 591 2.38 11.83 8.17
CA ARG A 591 1.34 10.95 7.62
C ARG A 591 1.95 9.72 6.98
N VAL A 592 1.50 8.54 7.37
CA VAL A 592 2.03 7.26 6.92
C VAL A 592 0.92 6.37 6.39
N GLY A 593 1.11 5.85 5.18
CA GLY A 593 0.23 4.83 4.62
C GLY A 593 0.40 4.65 3.12
N MET A 594 -0.39 3.76 2.55
CA MET A 594 -0.43 3.55 1.11
C MET A 594 -1.36 4.56 0.42
N GLU A 595 -1.02 4.90 -0.83
CA GLU A 595 -1.82 5.77 -1.69
C GLU A 595 -2.15 7.13 -1.00
N ALA A 596 -3.41 7.58 -1.06
CA ALA A 596 -3.87 8.82 -0.43
C ALA A 596 -3.52 8.89 1.06
N SER A 597 -3.45 7.76 1.75
CA SER A 597 -3.22 7.70 3.19
C SER A 597 -1.80 8.05 3.61
N GLY A 598 -0.84 8.10 2.66
CA GLY A 598 0.54 8.55 2.88
C GLY A 598 0.84 9.95 2.33
N CYS A 599 -0.12 10.61 1.67
CA CYS A 599 0.08 11.89 0.99
C CYS A 599 -0.40 13.06 1.85
N VAL A 600 0.47 14.04 2.11
CA VAL A 600 0.14 15.32 2.77
C VAL A 600 -0.11 16.41 1.72
N PRO A 601 -0.82 17.50 2.07
CA PRO A 601 -0.82 18.70 1.25
C PRO A 601 0.62 19.20 1.05
N TRP A 602 1.06 19.34 -0.20
CA TRP A 602 2.44 19.73 -0.51
C TRP A 602 2.76 21.15 -0.04
N GLU A 603 1.78 22.04 0.02
CA GLU A 603 1.94 23.38 0.56
C GLU A 603 2.37 23.34 2.03
N LEU A 604 1.77 22.45 2.84
CA LEU A 604 2.17 22.26 4.24
C LEU A 604 3.56 21.62 4.35
N GLU A 605 3.94 20.74 3.43
CA GLU A 605 5.26 20.11 3.45
C GLU A 605 6.37 21.06 3.02
N GLU A 606 6.10 21.91 2.02
CA GLU A 606 6.95 23.00 1.54
C GLU A 606 7.16 24.07 2.63
N ASP A 607 6.16 24.33 3.45
CA ASP A 607 6.24 25.18 4.66
C ASP A 607 6.91 24.47 5.87
N ASP A 608 7.47 23.28 5.65
CA ASP A 608 8.09 22.42 6.67
C ASP A 608 7.11 21.92 7.75
N LEU A 609 5.80 22.06 7.59
CA LEU A 609 4.79 21.73 8.62
C LEU A 609 4.29 20.28 8.57
N ALA A 610 4.37 19.63 7.42
CA ALA A 610 3.96 18.25 7.23
C ALA A 610 5.06 17.41 6.57
N VAL A 611 4.94 16.09 6.65
CA VAL A 611 5.73 15.14 5.87
C VAL A 611 4.92 13.88 5.55
N GLY A 612 4.95 13.46 4.29
CA GLY A 612 4.31 12.22 3.82
C GLY A 612 5.27 11.03 3.78
N ILE A 613 4.78 9.85 4.12
CA ILE A 613 5.49 8.57 3.95
C ILE A 613 4.53 7.58 3.27
N SER A 614 4.86 7.25 2.03
CA SER A 614 4.13 6.29 1.19
C SER A 614 4.71 4.89 1.38
N GLY A 615 3.98 3.99 2.02
CA GLY A 615 4.47 2.63 2.26
C GLY A 615 3.67 1.84 3.29
N ASP A 616 4.14 0.62 3.55
CA ASP A 616 3.60 -0.25 4.60
C ASP A 616 3.77 0.40 5.98
N ILE A 617 2.64 0.51 6.70
CA ILE A 617 2.60 1.21 7.99
C ILE A 617 3.45 0.49 9.04
N LYS A 618 3.44 -0.85 9.06
CA LYS A 618 4.22 -1.62 10.04
C LYS A 618 5.71 -1.35 9.84
N ALA A 619 6.19 -1.44 8.61
CA ALA A 619 7.59 -1.18 8.27
C ALA A 619 7.99 0.28 8.57
N ALA A 620 7.16 1.26 8.22
CA ALA A 620 7.45 2.66 8.52
C ALA A 620 7.47 2.94 10.03
N VAL A 621 6.52 2.41 10.80
CA VAL A 621 6.49 2.57 12.27
C VAL A 621 7.73 1.93 12.90
N ASP A 622 8.22 0.78 12.41
CA ASP A 622 9.45 0.18 12.96
C ASP A 622 10.64 1.12 12.87
N VAL A 623 10.77 1.78 11.73
CA VAL A 623 11.83 2.73 11.46
C VAL A 623 11.70 4.01 12.28
N LEU A 624 10.47 4.48 12.50
CA LEU A 624 10.21 5.68 13.29
C LEU A 624 10.40 5.43 14.79
N VAL A 625 10.12 4.21 15.26
CA VAL A 625 10.26 3.81 16.65
C VAL A 625 11.70 3.41 16.98
N SER A 626 12.46 2.83 16.04
CA SER A 626 13.88 2.52 16.21
C SER A 626 14.78 3.76 16.39
#